data_AF-A0A9E4FJR4-F1
#
_entry.id   AF-A0A9E4FJR4-F1
#
_cell.length_a   1.000
_cell.length_b   1.000
_cell.length_c   1.000
_cell.angle_alpha   90.00
_cell.angle_beta   90.00
_cell.angle_gamma   90.00
#
_symmetry.space_group_name_H-M   'P 1'
#
loop_
_entity.id
_entity.type
_entity.pdbx_description
1 polymer ?
#
loop_
_entity_poly.entity_id
_entity_poly.type
_entity_poly.pdbx_seq_one_letter_code
_entity_poly.pdbx_strand_id
1 'polypeptide(L)' 'MPIIEHSTRPMPEPVGKRSARSLVGGQDGAKALSIREIVVHPGSEGRLHTHTTDQAIMVMEGAIQ' A
#
# COMPACT_ATOMS: atom_id res chain seq x y z
N MET A 1 11.13 -4.90 17.72
CA MET A 1 10.60 -4.38 16.45
C MET A 1 10.46 -2.87 16.58
N PRO A 2 11.01 -2.07 15.67
CA PRO A 2 10.83 -0.62 15.71
C PRO A 2 9.35 -0.28 15.54
N ILE A 3 8.89 0.73 16.27
CA ILE A 3 7.60 1.38 15.99
C ILE A 3 7.79 2.19 14.71
N ILE A 4 6.88 2.03 13.75
CA ILE A 4 6.91 2.77 12.49
C ILE A 4 6.01 3.98 12.62
N GLU A 5 6.60 5.16 12.55
CA GLU A 5 5.87 6.41 12.64
C GLU A 5 5.33 6.80 11.25
N HIS A 6 4.03 6.63 11.04
CA HIS A 6 3.40 6.86 9.73
C HIS A 6 3.47 8.32 9.29
N SER A 7 3.53 9.26 10.24
CA SER A 7 3.64 10.70 9.92
C SER A 7 4.95 11.06 9.22
N THR A 8 6.01 10.26 9.41
CA THR A 8 7.31 10.47 8.74
C THR A 8 7.35 10.01 7.29
N ARG A 9 6.31 9.32 6.81
CA ARG A 9 6.23 8.77 5.45
C ARG A 9 4.99 9.33 4.74
N PRO A 10 4.99 10.59 4.30
CA PRO A 10 3.81 11.18 3.67
C PRO A 10 3.37 10.38 2.44
N MET A 11 2.06 10.37 2.18
CA MET A 11 1.52 9.79 0.94
C MET A 11 2.01 10.64 -0.24
N PRO A 12 2.63 10.04 -1.28
CA PRO A 12 3.05 10.80 -2.45
C PRO A 12 1.86 11.26 -3.29
N GLU A 13 2.12 12.24 -4.16
CA GLU A 13 1.16 12.69 -5.17
C GLU A 13 0.68 11.51 -6.04
N PRO A 14 -0.59 11.49 -6.46
CA PRO A 14 -1.14 10.40 -7.26
C PRO A 14 -0.44 10.27 -8.61
N VAL A 15 -0.05 9.04 -8.95
CA VAL A 15 0.36 8.68 -10.31
C VAL A 15 -0.87 8.08 -11.00
N GLY A 16 -1.49 8.88 -11.87
CA GLY A 16 -2.81 8.56 -12.42
C GLY A 16 -3.88 8.73 -11.35
N LYS A 17 -4.55 7.63 -10.97
CA LYS A 17 -5.63 7.64 -9.97
C LYS A 17 -5.28 6.82 -8.71
N ARG A 18 -3.99 6.65 -8.42
CA ARG A 18 -3.51 5.92 -7.25
C ARG A 18 -2.32 6.62 -6.62
N SER A 19 -2.28 6.65 -5.30
CA SER A 19 -1.09 6.95 -4.50
C SER A 19 -0.73 5.71 -3.69
N ALA A 20 0.56 5.48 -3.47
CA ALA A 20 1.01 4.38 -2.64
C ALA A 20 2.28 4.74 -1.86
N ARG A 21 2.35 4.35 -0.60
CA ARG A 21 3.56 4.45 0.24
C ARG A 21 3.93 3.11 0.85
N SER A 22 5.22 2.90 1.09
CA SER A 22 5.74 1.72 1.77
C SER A 22 5.84 1.98 3.27
N LEU A 23 5.09 1.21 4.07
CA LEU A 23 5.10 1.32 5.53
C LEU A 23 6.08 0.33 6.16
N VAL A 24 6.18 -0.89 5.60
CA VAL A 24 7.13 -1.91 6.05
C VAL A 24 7.82 -2.51 4.83
N GLY A 25 9.15 -2.57 4.83
CA GLY A 25 9.91 -3.27 3.80
C GLY A 25 11.32 -3.64 4.24
N GLY A 26 12.14 -4.07 3.27
CA GLY A 26 13.52 -4.52 3.52
C GLY A 26 14.40 -3.45 4.16
N GLN A 27 14.20 -2.18 3.82
CA GLN A 27 14.89 -1.05 4.46
C GLN A 27 14.59 -0.92 5.96
N ASP A 28 13.47 -1.49 6.42
CA ASP A 28 13.04 -1.52 7.82
C ASP A 28 13.48 -2.81 8.53
N GLY A 29 14.28 -3.65 7.87
CA GLY A 29 14.72 -4.96 8.35
C GLY A 29 13.69 -6.08 8.18
N ALA A 30 12.56 -5.81 7.51
CA ALA A 30 11.52 -6.80 7.29
C ALA A 30 11.93 -7.79 6.18
N LYS A 31 11.85 -9.09 6.48
CA LYS A 31 12.29 -10.17 5.56
C LYS A 31 11.15 -10.97 4.95
N ALA A 32 10.05 -11.14 5.69
CA ALA A 32 8.94 -12.03 5.32
C ALA A 32 7.65 -11.28 5.01
N LEU A 33 7.55 -10.00 5.39
CA LEU A 33 6.34 -9.20 5.25
C LEU A 33 6.70 -7.83 4.72
N SER A 34 5.92 -7.35 3.77
CA SER A 34 5.89 -5.95 3.37
C SER A 34 4.48 -5.41 3.54
N ILE A 35 4.37 -4.13 3.91
CA ILE A 35 3.09 -3.46 4.07
C ILE A 35 3.16 -2.18 3.24
N ARG A 36 2.17 -2.01 2.37
CA ARG A 36 1.97 -0.80 1.59
C ARG A 36 0.59 -0.26 1.89
N GLU A 37 0.51 1.04 2.02
CA GLU A 37 -0.77 1.74 2.05
C GLU A 37 -1.02 2.33 0.66
N ILE A 38 -2.24 2.17 0.17
CA ILE A 38 -2.65 2.59 -1.16
C ILE A 38 -3.92 3.41 -1.04
N VAL A 39 -3.94 4.58 -1.66
CA VAL A 39 -5.14 5.38 -1.87
C VAL A 39 -5.58 5.20 -3.31
N VAL A 40 -6.83 4.79 -3.49
CA VAL A 40 -7.45 4.57 -4.79
C VAL A 40 -8.48 5.69 -5.01
N HIS A 41 -8.25 6.53 -6.02
CA HIS A 41 -9.15 7.64 -6.33
C HIS A 41 -10.31 7.21 -7.24
N PRO A 42 -11.45 7.93 -7.22
CA PRO A 42 -12.63 7.59 -8.02
C PRO A 42 -12.34 7.36 -9.51
N GLY A 43 -12.88 6.26 -10.04
CA GLY A 43 -12.67 5.81 -11.42
C GLY A 43 -11.24 5.32 -11.70
N SER A 44 -10.46 4.96 -10.66
CA SER A 44 -9.22 4.21 -10.84
C SER A 44 -9.54 2.82 -11.35
N GLU A 45 -8.88 2.42 -12.43
CA GLU A 45 -9.03 1.08 -12.99
C GLU A 45 -7.81 0.22 -12.62
N GLY A 46 -8.07 -1.05 -12.32
CA GLY A 46 -7.05 -2.06 -12.10
C GLY A 46 -7.24 -3.20 -13.08
N ARG A 47 -6.17 -3.60 -13.77
CA ARG A 47 -6.23 -4.83 -14.56
C ARG A 47 -6.25 -6.03 -13.61
N LEU A 48 -7.16 -6.97 -13.83
CA LEU A 48 -7.18 -8.24 -13.11
C LEU A 48 -5.86 -8.99 -13.35
N HIS A 49 -5.20 -9.43 -12.28
CA HIS A 49 -3.93 -10.16 -12.33
C HIS A 49 -3.74 -11.00 -11.06
N THR A 50 -2.69 -11.84 -11.05
CA THR A 50 -2.31 -12.71 -9.94
C THR A 50 -0.86 -12.49 -9.56
N HIS A 51 -0.50 -12.88 -8.33
CA HIS A 51 0.87 -12.90 -7.84
C HIS A 51 1.28 -14.32 -7.44
N THR A 52 2.58 -14.61 -7.49
CA THR A 52 3.17 -15.87 -6.97
C THR A 52 3.36 -15.85 -5.46
N THR A 53 3.11 -14.70 -4.82
CA THR A 53 3.18 -14.48 -3.38
C THR A 53 1.80 -14.16 -2.84
N ASP A 54 1.48 -14.67 -1.67
CA ASP A 54 0.22 -14.38 -1.00
C ASP A 54 0.08 -12.88 -0.70
N GLN A 55 -1.12 -12.36 -0.92
CA GLN A 55 -1.48 -10.99 -0.60
C GLN A 55 -2.76 -10.96 0.21
N ALA A 56 -2.78 -10.11 1.22
CA ALA A 56 -3.98 -9.78 1.98
C ALA A 56 -4.21 -8.27 1.86
N ILE A 57 -5.48 -7.88 1.73
CA ILE A 57 -5.90 -6.49 1.59
C ILE A 57 -6.86 -6.17 2.71
N MET A 58 -6.62 -5.07 3.42
CA MET A 58 -7.53 -4.51 4.40
C MET A 58 -7.99 -3.13 3.90
N VAL A 59 -9.30 -2.97 3.72
CA VAL A 59 -9.89 -1.67 3.39
C VAL A 59 -10.02 -0.87 4.68
N MET A 60 -9.27 0.24 4.75
CA MET A 60 -9.23 1.09 5.94
C MET A 60 -10.31 2.18 5.93
N GLU A 61 -10.62 2.72 4.75
CA GLU A 61 -11.60 3.79 4.55
C GLU A 61 -12.26 3.65 3.16
N GLY A 62 -13.53 4.06 3.07
CA GLY A 62 -14.29 4.05 1.82
C GLY A 62 -14.73 2.66 1.37
N ALA A 63 -14.92 2.49 0.07
CA ALA A 63 -15.31 1.24 -0.54
C ALA A 63 -14.57 1.02 -1.87
N ILE A 64 -14.26 -0.24 -2.16
CA ILE A 64 -13.70 -0.71 -3.43
C ILE A 64 -14.76 -1.61 -4.08
N GLN A 65 -14.94 -1.47 -5.40
CA GLN A 65 -15.90 -2.22 -6.21
C GLN A 65 -15.20 -2.89 -7.38
#